data_AF-A0A7S1YKR3-F1
#
_entry.id   AF-A0A7S1YKR3-F1
#
_cell.length_a   1.000
_cell.length_b   1.000
_cell.length_c   1.000
_cell.angle_alpha   90.00
_cell.angle_beta   90.00
_cell.angle_gamma   90.00
#
_symmetry.space_group_name_H-M   'P 1'
#
loop_
_entity.id
_entity.type
_entity.pdbx_description
1 polymer ?
#
loop_
_entity_poly.entity_id
_entity_poly.type
_entity_poly.pdbx_seq_one_letter_code
_entity_poly.pdbx_strand_id
1 'polypeptide(L)'
;FAWADQGIVLHELLHLLGFAKSAWARFRAREADGTTFAGPGMFAALSSTLGSAQLEGGQAFQVLQSSGLVTRVRDHFGCPSAQGAPLENYNGGSSHFDKRAFKNEMMTATRSPNPVLSPLSLQVLVDAGWYPSFDDTRTVPLAWGRDAGCPFLTEACTADAGWPADLLCTTRGTQRCSWDDMAPATCGIVDYSFALPGQFRYFPESQQRGGTSELADYCPFDEYQEDDLCGPASLVRAMPWRLDEAHTSPRVDSAFDEHRCATCRCLNLGSAHFGAGCFE
;
A
#
# COMPACT_ATOMS: atom_id res chain seq x y z
N PHE A 1 15.19 -4.70 -17.35
CA PHE A 1 14.64 -5.26 -16.10
C PHE A 1 13.32 -4.57 -15.86
N ALA A 2 12.25 -5.35 -15.59
CA ALA A 2 10.96 -4.80 -15.23
C ALA A 2 11.07 -4.02 -13.91
N TRP A 3 10.30 -2.94 -13.76
CA TRP A 3 10.28 -2.06 -12.59
C TRP A 3 9.82 -2.81 -11.34
N ALA A 4 8.83 -3.69 -11.46
CA ALA A 4 8.37 -4.46 -10.33
C ALA A 4 9.42 -5.49 -9.86
N ASP A 5 10.34 -5.92 -10.71
CA ASP A 5 11.47 -6.76 -10.30
C ASP A 5 12.53 -5.96 -9.53
N GLN A 6 12.77 -4.70 -9.91
CA GLN A 6 13.62 -3.78 -9.12
C GLN A 6 13.00 -3.50 -7.76
N GLY A 7 11.67 -3.37 -7.70
CA GLY A 7 10.90 -3.26 -6.47
C GLY A 7 11.15 -4.44 -5.53
N ILE A 8 11.10 -5.68 -6.05
CA ILE A 8 11.40 -6.88 -5.25
C ILE A 8 12.82 -6.82 -4.67
N VAL A 9 13.83 -6.41 -5.45
CA VAL A 9 15.20 -6.32 -4.92
C VAL A 9 15.28 -5.33 -3.76
N LEU A 10 14.63 -4.16 -3.88
CA LEU A 10 14.59 -3.18 -2.80
C LEU A 10 13.79 -3.66 -1.58
N HIS A 11 12.70 -4.39 -1.80
CA HIS A 11 11.91 -5.02 -0.75
C HIS A 11 12.76 -5.98 0.10
N GLU A 12 13.50 -6.88 -0.55
CA GLU A 12 14.37 -7.83 0.14
C GLU A 12 15.54 -7.12 0.84
N LEU A 13 16.05 -6.03 0.26
CA LEU A 13 17.04 -5.19 0.94
C LEU A 13 16.48 -4.54 2.21
N LEU A 14 15.23 -4.07 2.21
CA LEU A 14 14.59 -3.51 3.41
C LEU A 14 14.43 -4.56 4.51
N HIS A 15 14.15 -5.82 4.18
CA HIS A 15 14.20 -6.92 5.15
C HIS A 15 15.59 -7.08 5.77
N LEU A 16 16.66 -7.07 4.97
CA LEU A 16 18.04 -7.15 5.45
C LEU A 16 18.43 -5.95 6.33
N LEU A 17 17.89 -4.77 6.04
CA LEU A 17 18.08 -3.55 6.84
C LEU A 17 17.26 -3.56 8.14
N GLY A 18 16.34 -4.52 8.29
CA GLY A 18 15.68 -4.78 9.56
C GLY A 18 14.18 -4.47 9.59
N PHE A 19 13.54 -4.25 8.45
CA PHE A 19 12.08 -4.35 8.35
C PHE A 19 11.70 -5.83 8.39
N ALA A 20 11.69 -6.44 9.57
CA ALA A 20 11.45 -7.88 9.69
C ALA A 20 10.83 -8.24 11.04
N LYS A 21 10.02 -9.29 11.07
CA LYS A 21 9.45 -9.82 12.32
C LYS A 21 10.49 -10.13 13.40
N SER A 22 11.65 -10.64 12.99
CA SER A 22 12.78 -10.93 13.88
C SER A 22 13.43 -9.68 14.48
N ALA A 23 13.16 -8.50 13.91
CA ALA A 23 13.69 -7.22 14.33
C ALA A 23 12.79 -6.47 15.32
N TRP A 24 11.47 -6.69 15.34
CA TRP A 24 10.53 -5.94 16.18
C TRP A 24 10.90 -5.91 17.68
N ALA A 25 11.40 -7.02 18.22
CA ALA A 25 11.86 -7.13 19.62
C ALA A 25 13.28 -6.58 19.87
N ARG A 26 13.96 -6.09 18.82
CA ARG A 26 15.35 -5.58 18.85
C ARG A 26 15.43 -4.09 18.57
N PHE A 27 14.28 -3.41 18.47
CA PHE A 27 14.25 -1.95 18.39
C PHE A 27 14.93 -1.39 19.63
N ARG A 28 15.78 -0.38 19.45
CA ARG A 28 16.49 0.23 20.57
C ARG A 28 15.51 0.96 21.47
N ALA A 29 15.69 0.83 22.78
CA ALA A 29 14.93 1.61 23.74
C ALA A 29 15.19 3.10 23.53
N ARG A 30 14.18 3.94 23.77
CA ARG A 30 14.33 5.39 23.84
C ARG A 30 14.41 5.83 25.30
N GLU A 31 15.14 6.91 25.53
CA GLU A 31 15.18 7.59 26.81
C GLU A 31 13.82 8.24 27.12
N ALA A 32 13.66 8.75 28.35
CA ALA A 32 12.42 9.39 28.79
C ALA A 32 12.02 10.63 27.95
N ASP A 33 12.96 11.21 27.20
CA ASP A 33 12.70 12.33 26.27
C ASP A 33 11.98 11.89 24.98
N GLY A 34 11.94 10.59 24.69
CA GLY A 34 11.32 10.02 23.48
C GLY A 34 12.09 10.29 22.18
N THR A 35 13.22 11.00 22.23
CA THR A 35 14.00 11.39 21.05
C THR A 35 15.35 10.70 21.00
N THR A 36 15.97 10.47 22.14
CA THR A 36 17.32 9.89 22.25
C THR A 36 17.21 8.38 22.43
N PHE A 37 18.05 7.62 21.73
CA PHE A 37 18.16 6.17 21.97
C PHE A 37 19.00 5.91 23.20
N ALA A 38 18.54 4.97 24.02
CA ALA A 38 19.24 4.52 25.19
C ALA A 38 20.57 3.84 24.85
N GLY A 39 21.37 3.61 25.90
CA GLY A 39 22.70 3.03 25.80
C GLY A 39 22.75 1.70 25.02
N PRO A 40 23.94 1.29 24.56
CA PRO A 40 24.11 0.05 23.80
C PRO A 40 23.51 -1.17 24.51
N GLY A 41 22.82 -2.03 23.76
CA GLY A 41 22.21 -3.26 24.28
C GLY A 41 20.87 -3.07 25.02
N MET A 42 20.36 -1.84 25.14
CA MET A 42 19.01 -1.59 25.65
C MET A 42 17.98 -1.68 24.53
N PHE A 43 17.07 -2.64 24.65
CA PHE A 43 15.97 -2.86 23.71
C PHE A 43 14.65 -2.36 24.27
N ALA A 44 13.82 -1.82 23.39
CA ALA A 44 12.46 -1.41 23.71
C ALA A 44 11.63 -2.63 24.12
N ALA A 45 10.71 -2.46 25.07
CA ALA A 45 9.76 -3.52 25.39
C ALA A 45 8.94 -3.85 24.13
N LEU A 46 8.65 -5.13 23.87
CA LEU A 46 7.91 -5.51 22.67
C LEU A 46 6.55 -4.81 22.58
N SER A 47 5.90 -4.56 23.71
CA SER A 47 4.65 -3.81 23.80
C SER A 47 4.76 -2.34 23.39
N SER A 48 5.96 -1.78 23.28
CA SER A 48 6.19 -0.44 22.74
C SER A 48 6.43 -0.43 21.22
N THR A 49 6.76 -1.57 20.64
CA THR A 49 6.94 -1.73 19.19
C THR A 49 5.71 -2.33 18.53
N LEU A 50 5.09 -3.32 19.16
CA LEU A 50 3.92 -4.04 18.67
C LEU A 50 2.73 -3.82 19.60
N GLY A 51 1.61 -3.49 18.97
CA GLY A 51 0.28 -3.46 19.56
C GLY A 51 -0.66 -4.41 18.83
N SER A 52 -1.94 -4.28 19.16
CA SER A 52 -3.02 -5.01 18.49
C SER A 52 -4.17 -4.06 18.21
N ALA A 53 -4.74 -4.16 17.02
CA ALA A 53 -5.98 -3.49 16.66
C ALA A 53 -6.99 -4.51 16.13
N GLN A 54 -8.26 -4.11 16.10
CA GLN A 54 -9.31 -4.88 15.46
C GLN A 54 -10.12 -3.98 14.53
N LEU A 55 -10.52 -4.54 13.39
CA LEU A 55 -11.58 -3.96 12.59
C LEU A 55 -12.93 -4.23 13.25
N GLU A 56 -13.89 -3.36 12.99
CA GLU A 56 -15.31 -3.63 13.18
C GLU A 56 -15.68 -4.90 12.37
N GLY A 57 -16.31 -5.86 13.03
CA GLY A 57 -16.47 -7.22 12.50
C GLY A 57 -15.47 -8.25 13.06
N GLY A 58 -14.52 -7.82 13.90
CA GLY A 58 -13.73 -8.69 14.78
C GLY A 58 -12.41 -9.22 14.21
N GLN A 59 -12.01 -8.77 13.01
CA GLN A 59 -10.71 -9.13 12.45
C GLN A 59 -9.59 -8.47 13.24
N ALA A 60 -8.64 -9.24 13.73
CA ALA A 60 -7.51 -8.75 14.53
C ALA A 60 -6.23 -8.61 13.70
N PHE A 61 -5.46 -7.58 14.03
CA PHE A 61 -4.17 -7.26 13.42
C PHE A 61 -3.13 -7.02 14.49
N GLN A 62 -1.90 -7.44 14.23
CA GLN A 62 -0.76 -6.84 14.92
C GLN A 62 -0.51 -5.48 14.30
N VAL A 63 -0.14 -4.50 15.13
CA VAL A 63 0.13 -3.14 14.68
C VAL A 63 1.55 -2.77 15.07
N LEU A 64 2.33 -2.29 14.11
CA LEU A 64 3.61 -1.68 14.40
C LEU A 64 3.35 -0.25 14.89
N GLN A 65 3.66 0.02 16.15
CA GLN A 65 3.24 1.23 16.88
C GLN A 65 4.43 2.06 17.40
N SER A 66 5.58 1.97 16.74
CA SER A 66 6.71 2.85 17.05
C SER A 66 6.36 4.32 16.78
N SER A 67 6.85 5.22 17.62
CA SER A 67 6.34 6.60 17.71
C SER A 67 6.42 7.42 16.41
N GLY A 68 7.52 7.31 15.67
CA GLY A 68 7.68 8.02 14.40
C GLY A 68 6.73 7.48 13.33
N LEU A 69 6.61 6.16 13.24
CA LEU A 69 5.68 5.50 12.33
C LEU A 69 4.23 5.89 12.64
N VAL A 70 3.84 5.88 13.92
CA VAL A 70 2.48 6.28 14.34
C VAL A 70 2.15 7.69 13.86
N THR A 71 3.10 8.62 13.99
CA THR A 71 2.92 9.99 13.49
C THR A 71 2.65 9.99 11.99
N ARG A 72 3.49 9.31 11.21
CA ARG A 72 3.33 9.26 9.74
C ARG A 72 2.06 8.52 9.29
N VAL A 73 1.62 7.49 10.01
CA VAL A 73 0.37 6.79 9.74
C VAL A 73 -0.82 7.72 9.97
N ARG A 74 -0.84 8.45 11.10
CA ARG A 74 -1.90 9.41 11.41
C ARG A 74 -2.00 10.50 10.35
N ASP A 75 -0.85 11.04 9.95
CA ASP A 75 -0.75 12.06 8.92
C ASP A 75 -1.16 11.54 7.54
N HIS A 76 -0.76 10.31 7.18
CA HIS A 76 -1.09 9.71 5.89
C HIS A 76 -2.59 9.46 5.74
N PHE A 77 -3.23 8.81 6.72
CA PHE A 77 -4.65 8.46 6.63
C PHE A 77 -5.58 9.60 7.07
N GLY A 78 -5.06 10.70 7.63
CA GLY A 78 -5.89 11.72 8.28
C GLY A 78 -6.65 11.16 9.50
N CYS A 79 -6.06 10.21 10.23
CA CYS A 79 -6.70 9.53 11.36
C CYS A 79 -5.92 9.72 12.67
N PRO A 80 -6.25 10.72 13.51
CA PRO A 80 -5.52 10.99 14.75
C PRO A 80 -5.53 9.85 15.77
N SER A 81 -6.56 8.99 15.75
CA SER A 81 -6.69 7.85 16.66
C SER A 81 -5.97 6.59 16.17
N ALA A 82 -5.30 6.63 15.01
CA ALA A 82 -4.55 5.48 14.52
C ALA A 82 -3.46 5.08 15.54
N GLN A 83 -3.38 3.77 15.81
CA GLN A 83 -2.45 3.20 16.78
C GLN A 83 -1.07 2.89 16.16
N GLY A 84 -0.98 2.84 14.84
CA GLY A 84 0.21 2.48 14.09
C GLY A 84 -0.14 1.81 12.76
N ALA A 85 0.84 1.19 12.11
CA ALA A 85 0.65 0.52 10.83
C ALA A 85 0.21 -0.94 11.06
N PRO A 86 -0.98 -1.35 10.56
CA PRO A 86 -1.36 -2.77 10.56
C PRO A 86 -0.33 -3.62 9.81
N LEU A 87 0.06 -4.73 10.42
CA LEU A 87 0.90 -5.76 9.82
C LEU A 87 0.01 -6.83 9.20
N GLU A 88 0.48 -7.37 8.08
CA GLU A 88 -0.17 -8.46 7.38
C GLU A 88 -0.46 -9.64 8.33
N ASN A 89 -1.69 -10.15 8.28
CA ASN A 89 -2.21 -11.15 9.20
C ASN A 89 -2.59 -12.47 8.52
N TYR A 90 -2.54 -12.54 7.18
CA TYR A 90 -2.70 -13.78 6.44
C TYR A 90 -1.60 -14.78 6.84
N ASN A 91 -2.01 -15.92 7.39
CA ASN A 91 -1.14 -16.94 7.99
C ASN A 91 -0.30 -16.49 9.21
N GLY A 92 -0.71 -15.40 9.87
CA GLY A 92 -0.14 -14.93 11.15
C GLY A 92 0.97 -13.89 11.01
N GLY A 93 1.21 -13.14 12.10
CA GLY A 93 1.97 -11.88 12.12
C GLY A 93 3.23 -11.87 11.25
N SER A 94 3.38 -10.79 10.48
CA SER A 94 4.23 -10.73 9.29
C SER A 94 5.39 -9.74 9.43
N SER A 95 6.32 -9.85 8.48
CA SER A 95 7.38 -8.86 8.20
C SER A 95 6.91 -7.79 7.20
N HIS A 96 5.60 -7.67 6.98
CA HIS A 96 5.02 -6.84 5.94
C HIS A 96 3.89 -5.97 6.50
N PHE A 97 3.71 -4.81 5.89
CA PHE A 97 2.49 -4.04 6.04
C PHE A 97 1.30 -4.79 5.45
N ASP A 98 0.15 -4.61 6.08
CA ASP A 98 -1.13 -5.13 5.60
C ASP A 98 -1.48 -4.56 4.22
N LYS A 99 -1.82 -5.44 3.28
CA LYS A 99 -2.07 -5.00 1.89
C LYS A 99 -3.39 -4.24 1.76
N ARG A 100 -4.43 -4.54 2.58
CA ARG A 100 -5.68 -3.76 2.58
C ARG A 100 -5.39 -2.29 2.92
N ALA A 101 -4.58 -2.04 3.95
CA ALA A 101 -4.24 -0.69 4.39
C ALA A 101 -3.24 0.04 3.48
N PHE A 102 -2.27 -0.67 2.87
CA PHE A 102 -1.13 -0.02 2.19
C PHE A 102 -0.94 -0.38 0.71
N LYS A 103 -1.72 -1.31 0.16
CA LYS A 103 -1.78 -1.74 -1.25
C LYS A 103 -0.44 -1.86 -1.98
N ASN A 104 0.02 -0.78 -2.61
CA ASN A 104 1.24 -0.76 -3.43
C ASN A 104 2.48 -0.20 -2.71
N GLU A 105 2.41 -0.02 -1.39
CA GLU A 105 3.58 0.29 -0.57
C GLU A 105 4.62 -0.84 -0.67
N MET A 106 5.90 -0.45 -0.71
CA MET A 106 7.05 -1.33 -0.92
C MET A 106 7.07 -2.56 -0.02
N MET A 107 6.65 -2.45 1.24
CA MET A 107 6.72 -3.51 2.24
C MET A 107 5.41 -4.26 2.45
N THR A 108 4.49 -4.22 1.48
CA THR A 108 3.36 -5.16 1.43
C THR A 108 3.81 -6.54 0.93
N ALA A 109 3.13 -7.61 1.35
CA ALA A 109 3.51 -9.00 1.02
C ALA A 109 3.20 -9.43 -0.43
N THR A 110 3.17 -8.49 -1.38
CA THR A 110 2.84 -8.77 -2.79
C THR A 110 3.73 -8.02 -3.76
N ARG A 111 4.00 -8.64 -4.90
CA ARG A 111 4.62 -7.97 -6.06
C ARG A 111 3.64 -6.94 -6.62
N SER A 112 3.86 -5.67 -6.32
CA SER A 112 3.09 -4.57 -6.89
C SER A 112 3.57 -4.23 -8.31
N PRO A 113 2.66 -3.98 -9.27
CA PRO A 113 3.00 -3.42 -10.58
C PRO A 113 3.67 -2.04 -10.50
N ASN A 114 3.34 -1.27 -9.46
CA ASN A 114 3.86 0.08 -9.23
C ASN A 114 4.25 0.24 -7.75
N PRO A 115 5.39 -0.33 -7.32
CA PRO A 115 5.80 -0.31 -5.93
C PRO A 115 6.21 1.10 -5.48
N VAL A 116 5.78 1.50 -4.28
CA VAL A 116 6.03 2.82 -3.70
C VAL A 116 6.91 2.68 -2.46
N LEU A 117 8.15 3.15 -2.55
CA LEU A 117 8.98 3.35 -1.36
C LEU A 117 8.51 4.63 -0.65
N SER A 118 7.63 4.47 0.33
CA SER A 118 7.07 5.60 1.06
C SER A 118 7.90 5.96 2.30
N PRO A 119 7.68 7.16 2.89
CA PRO A 119 8.25 7.49 4.18
C PRO A 119 7.90 6.50 5.30
N LEU A 120 6.81 5.75 5.19
CA LEU A 120 6.37 4.80 6.21
C LEU A 120 7.40 3.69 6.41
N SER A 121 7.84 3.05 5.32
CA SER A 121 8.85 1.98 5.36
C SER A 121 10.20 2.44 5.92
N LEU A 122 10.67 3.62 5.50
CA LEU A 122 11.94 4.15 6.01
C LEU A 122 11.84 4.62 7.46
N GLN A 123 10.67 5.09 7.89
CA GLN A 123 10.44 5.46 9.28
C GLN A 123 10.53 4.26 10.22
N VAL A 124 10.12 3.07 9.80
CA VAL A 124 10.32 1.84 10.58
C VAL A 124 11.81 1.59 10.87
N LEU A 125 12.67 1.80 9.87
CA LEU A 125 14.12 1.62 10.04
C LEU A 125 14.72 2.66 10.99
N VAL A 126 14.29 3.92 10.90
CA VAL A 126 14.71 4.97 11.85
C VAL A 126 14.22 4.67 13.26
N ASP A 127 12.97 4.25 13.41
CA ASP A 127 12.38 3.91 14.70
C ASP A 127 13.05 2.70 15.35
N ALA A 128 13.63 1.78 14.57
CA ALA A 128 14.44 0.69 15.08
C ALA A 128 15.73 1.17 15.80
N GLY A 129 16.20 2.38 15.46
CA GLY A 129 17.35 3.03 16.08
C GLY A 129 18.72 2.61 15.53
N TRP A 130 18.73 1.90 14.40
CA TRP A 130 19.95 1.57 13.65
C TRP A 130 20.32 2.65 12.64
N TYR A 131 19.34 3.46 12.22
CA TYR A 131 19.52 4.53 11.25
C TYR A 131 19.14 5.87 11.89
N PRO A 132 19.95 6.92 11.72
CA PRO A 132 19.71 8.20 12.40
C PRO A 132 18.54 8.99 11.79
N SER A 133 18.37 8.90 10.47
CA SER A 133 17.34 9.61 9.70
C SER A 133 17.29 9.07 8.27
N PHE A 134 16.33 9.54 7.48
CA PHE A 134 16.31 9.42 6.02
C PHE A 134 15.90 10.76 5.40
N ASP A 135 16.16 10.92 4.10
CA ASP A 135 15.76 12.09 3.32
C ASP A 135 14.39 11.85 2.69
N ASP A 136 13.35 12.54 3.16
CA ASP A 136 11.98 12.43 2.64
C ASP A 136 11.91 12.73 1.13
N THR A 137 12.83 13.52 0.56
CA THR A 137 12.86 13.83 -0.88
C THR A 137 13.26 12.63 -1.75
N ARG A 138 13.74 11.54 -1.14
CA ARG A 138 14.09 10.26 -1.78
C ARG A 138 12.98 9.23 -1.70
N THR A 139 11.79 9.64 -1.26
CA THR A 139 10.62 8.78 -1.13
C THR A 139 9.53 9.24 -2.09
N VAL A 140 8.51 8.40 -2.25
CA VAL A 140 7.30 8.74 -2.99
C VAL A 140 6.12 8.71 -2.02
N PRO A 141 5.33 9.79 -1.91
CA PRO A 141 4.11 9.75 -1.13
C PRO A 141 3.20 8.63 -1.62
N LEU A 142 2.75 7.77 -0.70
CA LEU A 142 1.74 6.78 -1.00
C LEU A 142 0.41 7.53 -1.27
N ALA A 143 -0.25 7.22 -2.39
CA ALA A 143 -1.56 7.76 -2.73
C ALA A 143 -2.69 6.94 -2.09
N TRP A 144 -2.52 5.62 -2.04
CA TRP A 144 -3.52 4.70 -1.48
C TRP A 144 -3.88 5.05 -0.03
N GLY A 145 -5.17 5.25 0.22
CA GLY A 145 -5.70 5.56 1.56
C GLY A 145 -5.32 6.94 2.11
N ARG A 146 -4.67 7.81 1.33
CA ARG A 146 -4.32 9.15 1.78
C ARG A 146 -5.57 9.93 2.16
N ASP A 147 -5.60 10.49 3.37
CA ASP A 147 -6.72 11.27 3.92
C ASP A 147 -8.07 10.53 3.93
N ALA A 148 -8.06 9.19 3.85
CA ALA A 148 -9.27 8.37 3.81
C ALA A 148 -10.05 8.34 5.14
N GLY A 149 -9.46 8.87 6.21
CA GLY A 149 -10.05 8.95 7.54
C GLY A 149 -9.93 7.65 8.34
N CYS A 150 -10.32 7.70 9.61
CA CYS A 150 -10.25 6.55 10.51
C CYS A 150 -11.04 5.32 10.07
N PRO A 151 -12.24 5.44 9.47
CA PRO A 151 -12.99 4.27 9.03
C PRO A 151 -12.22 3.37 8.04
N PHE A 152 -11.32 3.97 7.26
CA PHE A 152 -10.42 3.21 6.38
C PHE A 152 -9.57 2.17 7.15
N LEU A 153 -9.15 2.51 8.37
CA LEU A 153 -8.33 1.63 9.22
C LEU A 153 -9.13 0.78 10.20
N THR A 154 -10.39 1.14 10.50
CA THR A 154 -11.19 0.49 11.55
C THR A 154 -12.39 -0.29 11.01
N GLU A 155 -12.87 -0.02 9.81
CA GLU A 155 -14.13 -0.58 9.31
C GLU A 155 -13.96 -1.58 8.17
N ALA A 156 -15.03 -2.31 7.84
CA ALA A 156 -15.08 -3.10 6.62
C ALA A 156 -14.86 -2.23 5.38
N CYS A 157 -14.25 -2.78 4.32
CA CYS A 157 -13.99 -2.04 3.07
C CYS A 157 -15.23 -1.92 2.19
N THR A 158 -16.22 -1.20 2.70
CA THR A 158 -17.49 -0.89 2.04
C THR A 158 -17.81 0.60 2.16
N ALA A 159 -18.48 1.15 1.14
CA ALA A 159 -18.85 2.57 1.14
C ALA A 159 -19.74 2.94 2.34
N ASP A 160 -20.68 2.06 2.71
CA ASP A 160 -21.58 2.26 3.85
C ASP A 160 -20.85 2.32 5.20
N ALA A 161 -19.67 1.71 5.28
CA ALA A 161 -18.82 1.75 6.47
C ALA A 161 -17.81 2.92 6.43
N GLY A 162 -17.98 3.87 5.50
CA GLY A 162 -17.19 5.09 5.44
C GLY A 162 -15.88 4.98 4.65
N TRP A 163 -15.68 3.90 3.89
CA TRP A 163 -14.57 3.83 2.93
C TRP A 163 -14.81 4.77 1.73
N PRO A 164 -13.77 5.46 1.22
CA PRO A 164 -13.89 6.25 0.00
C PRO A 164 -14.29 5.38 -1.21
N ALA A 165 -15.35 5.80 -1.92
CA ALA A 165 -15.95 5.02 -3.01
C ALA A 165 -15.05 4.92 -4.26
N ASP A 166 -14.10 5.84 -4.42
CA ASP A 166 -13.09 5.84 -5.47
C ASP A 166 -12.00 4.78 -5.24
N LEU A 167 -11.77 4.36 -3.98
CA LEU A 167 -10.86 3.26 -3.65
C LEU A 167 -11.50 1.87 -3.77
N LEU A 168 -12.83 1.82 -3.85
CA LEU A 168 -13.63 0.59 -3.93
C LEU A 168 -14.21 0.39 -5.34
N CYS A 169 -14.27 -0.85 -5.79
CA CYS A 169 -14.95 -1.20 -7.04
C CYS A 169 -16.08 -2.20 -6.75
N THR A 170 -17.22 -2.07 -7.44
CA THR A 170 -18.43 -2.88 -7.14
C THR A 170 -18.91 -3.73 -8.31
N THR A 171 -18.38 -3.48 -9.51
CA THR A 171 -18.85 -4.14 -10.74
C THR A 171 -17.69 -4.80 -11.45
N ARG A 172 -17.68 -6.14 -11.41
CA ARG A 172 -16.64 -7.00 -12.00
C ARG A 172 -16.30 -6.58 -13.42
N GLY A 173 -15.01 -6.42 -13.70
CA GLY A 173 -14.51 -6.15 -15.05
C GLY A 173 -14.72 -4.71 -15.53
N THR A 174 -15.33 -3.84 -14.73
CA THR A 174 -15.41 -2.40 -15.07
C THR A 174 -14.01 -1.83 -15.12
N GLN A 175 -13.71 -1.12 -16.21
CA GLN A 175 -12.46 -0.40 -16.36
C GLN A 175 -12.62 1.06 -15.91
N ARG A 176 -11.64 1.54 -15.16
CA ARG A 176 -11.51 2.94 -14.73
C ARG A 176 -10.04 3.20 -14.38
N CYS A 177 -9.67 4.45 -14.14
CA CYS A 177 -8.32 4.76 -13.68
C CYS A 177 -8.05 4.21 -12.29
N SER A 178 -6.79 3.85 -12.05
CA SER A 178 -6.29 3.56 -10.71
C SER A 178 -6.45 4.77 -9.80
N TRP A 179 -6.47 4.54 -8.49
CA TRP A 179 -6.61 5.56 -7.43
C TRP A 179 -5.57 6.68 -7.47
N ASP A 180 -4.48 6.49 -8.21
CA ASP A 180 -3.38 7.44 -8.39
C ASP A 180 -3.27 7.98 -9.82
N ASP A 181 -4.27 7.70 -10.67
CA ASP A 181 -4.32 8.07 -12.09
C ASP A 181 -3.09 7.64 -12.89
N MET A 182 -2.42 6.55 -12.48
CA MET A 182 -1.18 6.08 -13.11
C MET A 182 -1.40 4.99 -14.16
N ALA A 183 -2.55 4.31 -14.14
CA ALA A 183 -2.87 3.25 -15.08
C ALA A 183 -4.39 3.11 -15.28
N PRO A 184 -4.83 2.71 -16.48
CA PRO A 184 -6.13 2.04 -16.63
C PRO A 184 -6.11 0.76 -15.81
N ALA A 185 -7.14 0.57 -15.00
CA ALA A 185 -7.28 -0.55 -14.09
C ALA A 185 -8.64 -1.22 -14.27
N THR A 186 -8.74 -2.46 -13.84
CA THR A 186 -9.97 -3.27 -13.95
C THR A 186 -10.41 -3.71 -12.57
N CYS A 187 -11.71 -3.61 -12.30
CA CYS A 187 -12.28 -4.05 -11.04
C CYS A 187 -12.11 -5.57 -10.84
N GLY A 188 -11.25 -5.94 -9.89
CA GLY A 188 -10.84 -7.31 -9.59
C GLY A 188 -11.81 -8.01 -8.63
N ILE A 189 -13.00 -8.37 -9.10
CA ILE A 189 -13.99 -9.16 -8.34
C ILE A 189 -14.08 -10.58 -8.89
N VAL A 190 -14.12 -11.56 -8.00
CA VAL A 190 -14.29 -12.98 -8.33
C VAL A 190 -15.39 -13.62 -7.48
N ASP A 191 -15.93 -14.73 -7.97
CA ASP A 191 -16.82 -15.62 -7.22
C ASP A 191 -16.02 -16.88 -6.85
N TYR A 192 -15.74 -17.05 -5.55
CA TYR A 192 -15.00 -18.19 -5.01
C TYR A 192 -15.86 -19.46 -5.00
N SER A 193 -15.23 -20.64 -4.99
CA SER A 193 -15.96 -21.91 -4.85
C SER A 193 -16.44 -22.20 -3.41
N PHE A 194 -16.14 -21.31 -2.47
CA PHE A 194 -16.44 -21.42 -1.05
C PHE A 194 -16.96 -20.08 -0.50
N ALA A 195 -17.76 -20.15 0.56
CA ALA A 195 -18.21 -18.95 1.25
C ALA A 195 -17.02 -18.30 1.98
N LEU A 196 -16.81 -17.01 1.74
CA LEU A 196 -15.80 -16.22 2.44
C LEU A 196 -16.11 -16.19 3.94
N PRO A 197 -15.10 -16.04 4.82
CA PRO A 197 -15.31 -15.72 6.23
C PRO A 197 -16.21 -14.49 6.41
N GLY A 198 -17.01 -14.44 7.48
CA GLY A 198 -18.05 -13.42 7.67
C GLY A 198 -17.54 -11.97 7.57
N GLN A 199 -16.36 -11.70 8.12
CA GLN A 199 -15.69 -10.40 8.10
C GLN A 199 -15.20 -9.96 6.71
N PHE A 200 -15.13 -10.89 5.74
CA PHE A 200 -14.69 -10.65 4.36
C PHE A 200 -15.85 -10.65 3.35
N ARG A 201 -17.10 -10.62 3.84
CA ARG A 201 -18.30 -10.63 2.99
C ARG A 201 -18.78 -9.20 2.74
N TYR A 202 -18.29 -8.59 1.68
CA TYR A 202 -18.62 -7.20 1.32
C TYR A 202 -19.83 -7.08 0.38
N PHE A 203 -20.25 -8.20 -0.23
CA PHE A 203 -21.33 -8.26 -1.21
C PHE A 203 -22.56 -8.95 -0.59
N PRO A 204 -23.63 -8.20 -0.23
CA PRO A 204 -24.79 -8.77 0.46
C PRO A 204 -25.51 -9.83 -0.37
N GLU A 205 -25.42 -9.76 -1.71
CA GLU A 205 -26.04 -10.69 -2.63
C GLU A 205 -25.29 -12.03 -2.77
N SER A 206 -24.03 -12.13 -2.32
CA SER A 206 -23.23 -13.34 -2.46
C SER A 206 -22.19 -13.50 -1.37
N GLN A 207 -22.29 -14.60 -0.60
CA GLN A 207 -21.30 -14.96 0.41
C GLN A 207 -19.97 -15.47 -0.18
N GLN A 208 -19.92 -15.70 -1.49
CA GLN A 208 -18.76 -16.22 -2.22
C GLN A 208 -18.03 -15.13 -3.01
N ARG A 209 -18.56 -13.91 -3.03
CA ARG A 209 -18.03 -12.82 -3.85
C ARG A 209 -17.11 -11.93 -3.04
N GLY A 210 -15.96 -11.60 -3.61
CA GLY A 210 -14.97 -10.70 -3.01
C GLY A 210 -13.97 -10.19 -4.04
N GLY A 211 -13.05 -9.36 -3.58
CA GLY A 211 -11.84 -8.99 -4.30
C GLY A 211 -10.93 -10.19 -4.51
N THR A 212 -9.98 -10.09 -5.43
CA THR A 212 -9.09 -11.17 -5.88
C THR A 212 -8.01 -11.59 -4.89
N SER A 213 -7.68 -10.78 -3.89
CA SER A 213 -6.49 -10.95 -3.05
C SER A 213 -6.83 -11.23 -1.58
N GLU A 214 -6.39 -12.38 -1.07
CA GLU A 214 -6.56 -12.76 0.34
C GLU A 214 -5.76 -11.86 1.29
N LEU A 215 -4.59 -11.40 0.84
CA LEU A 215 -3.71 -10.48 1.59
C LEU A 215 -4.34 -9.09 1.75
N ALA A 216 -5.28 -8.74 0.87
CA ALA A 216 -6.01 -7.50 0.99
C ALA A 216 -7.41 -7.72 1.58
N ASP A 217 -7.55 -8.76 2.41
CA ASP A 217 -8.80 -9.11 3.09
C ASP A 217 -9.98 -9.34 2.14
N TYR A 218 -9.72 -9.73 0.88
CA TYR A 218 -10.73 -9.83 -0.17
C TYR A 218 -11.45 -8.49 -0.46
N CYS A 219 -10.85 -7.35 -0.11
CA CYS A 219 -11.41 -6.04 -0.42
C CYS A 219 -11.47 -5.82 -1.95
N PRO A 220 -12.59 -5.32 -2.49
CA PRO A 220 -12.74 -5.14 -3.92
C PRO A 220 -12.18 -3.78 -4.36
N PHE A 221 -11.04 -3.79 -5.03
CA PHE A 221 -10.43 -2.61 -5.63
C PHE A 221 -9.96 -2.91 -7.07
N ASP A 222 -9.59 -1.86 -7.80
CA ASP A 222 -9.05 -2.03 -9.15
C ASP A 222 -7.62 -2.55 -9.13
N GLU A 223 -7.36 -3.42 -10.10
CA GLU A 223 -6.07 -4.03 -10.36
C GLU A 223 -5.61 -3.73 -11.79
N TYR A 224 -4.30 -3.62 -11.96
CA TYR A 224 -3.64 -3.38 -13.24
C TYR A 224 -2.31 -4.13 -13.26
N GLN A 225 -1.70 -4.25 -14.44
CA GLN A 225 -0.39 -4.83 -14.65
C GLN A 225 0.66 -3.75 -14.90
N GLU A 226 1.93 -4.12 -14.84
CA GLU A 226 3.03 -3.15 -15.01
C GLU A 226 2.99 -2.50 -16.40
N ASP A 227 2.61 -3.27 -17.42
CA ASP A 227 2.47 -2.79 -18.80
C ASP A 227 1.29 -1.81 -18.99
N ASP A 228 0.39 -1.70 -18.00
CA ASP A 228 -0.74 -0.75 -18.04
C ASP A 228 -0.34 0.66 -17.59
N LEU A 229 0.85 0.87 -17.02
CA LEU A 229 1.31 2.19 -16.55
C LEU A 229 1.42 3.22 -17.67
N CYS A 230 0.78 4.38 -17.48
CA CYS A 230 0.79 5.49 -18.42
C CYS A 230 2.15 6.20 -18.50
N GLY A 231 2.98 6.06 -17.46
CA GLY A 231 4.30 6.67 -17.38
C GLY A 231 5.27 5.84 -16.54
N PRO A 232 6.43 6.40 -16.16
CA PRO A 232 7.41 5.68 -15.35
C PRO A 232 6.82 5.31 -13.99
N ALA A 233 7.16 4.10 -13.52
CA ALA A 233 6.76 3.63 -12.20
C ALA A 233 7.19 4.62 -11.10
N SER A 234 6.40 4.69 -10.03
CA SER A 234 6.60 5.56 -8.87
C SER A 234 8.02 5.44 -8.31
N LEU A 235 8.54 4.22 -8.20
CA LEU A 235 9.90 3.96 -7.72
C LEU A 235 11.00 4.72 -8.52
N VAL A 236 10.80 4.90 -9.83
CA VAL A 236 11.74 5.62 -10.71
C VAL A 236 11.68 7.13 -10.46
N ARG A 237 10.50 7.66 -10.13
CA ARG A 237 10.33 9.08 -9.77
C ARG A 237 11.10 9.45 -8.51
N ALA A 238 11.31 8.50 -7.60
CA ALA A 238 12.16 8.65 -6.42
C ALA A 238 13.66 8.75 -6.76
N MET A 239 14.05 8.41 -7.99
CA MET A 239 15.44 8.37 -8.47
C MET A 239 15.58 9.24 -9.74
N PRO A 240 15.60 10.58 -9.62
CA PRO A 240 15.55 11.49 -10.76
C PRO A 240 16.66 11.27 -11.79
N TRP A 241 17.84 10.83 -11.35
CA TRP A 241 18.98 10.49 -12.22
C TRP A 241 18.78 9.25 -13.11
N ARG A 242 17.71 8.48 -12.91
CA ARG A 242 17.29 7.38 -13.79
C ARG A 242 16.13 7.75 -14.73
N LEU A 243 15.58 8.97 -14.64
CA LEU A 243 14.48 9.37 -15.52
C LEU A 243 14.91 9.40 -17.00
N ASP A 244 16.18 9.72 -17.27
CA ASP A 244 16.75 9.70 -18.63
C ASP A 244 16.95 8.26 -19.19
N GLU A 245 16.95 7.23 -18.33
CA GLU A 245 17.08 5.82 -18.70
C GLU A 245 15.72 5.09 -18.74
N ALA A 246 14.66 5.72 -18.23
CA ALA A 246 13.31 5.18 -18.27
C ALA A 246 12.74 5.34 -19.69
N HIS A 247 13.16 4.42 -20.58
CA HIS A 247 12.58 4.23 -21.89
C HIS A 247 11.06 4.09 -21.77
N THR A 248 10.32 5.18 -21.91
CA THR A 248 8.96 5.12 -22.43
C THR A 248 9.13 5.11 -23.95
N SER A 249 9.15 3.91 -24.54
CA SER A 249 8.87 3.84 -25.98
C SER A 249 7.45 4.35 -26.11
N PRO A 250 7.17 5.49 -26.78
CA PRO A 250 5.81 5.92 -27.00
C PRO A 250 5.11 4.81 -27.78
N ARG A 251 4.29 4.01 -27.10
CA ARG A 251 3.32 3.14 -27.75
C ARG A 251 2.11 4.01 -27.97
N VAL A 252 1.95 4.44 -29.21
CA VAL A 252 0.68 4.99 -29.67
C VAL A 252 -0.18 3.80 -30.03
N ASP A 253 -1.22 3.52 -29.24
CA ASP A 253 -2.28 2.66 -29.74
C ASP A 253 -3.19 3.51 -30.64
N SER A 254 -3.06 3.25 -31.95
CA SER A 254 -3.73 4.02 -33.01
C SER A 254 -5.26 3.97 -32.96
N ALA A 255 -5.85 3.13 -32.11
CA ALA A 255 -7.29 3.04 -31.97
C ALA A 255 -7.91 4.30 -31.30
N PHE A 256 -7.19 5.01 -30.41
CA PHE A 256 -7.75 6.12 -29.61
C PHE A 256 -6.78 7.27 -29.25
N ASP A 257 -5.60 7.34 -29.87
CA ASP A 257 -4.58 8.34 -29.53
C ASP A 257 -4.11 8.20 -28.05
N GLU A 258 -4.02 6.95 -27.57
CA GLU A 258 -3.45 6.67 -26.26
C GLU A 258 -1.94 6.92 -26.30
N HIS A 259 -1.45 7.68 -25.31
CA HIS A 259 -0.04 8.05 -25.21
C HIS A 259 0.54 7.61 -23.86
N ARG A 260 1.74 7.03 -23.92
CA ARG A 260 2.54 6.67 -22.74
C ARG A 260 3.79 7.52 -22.71
N CYS A 261 3.97 8.28 -21.64
CA CYS A 261 5.02 9.29 -21.53
C CYS A 261 5.31 9.63 -20.05
N ALA A 262 6.37 10.38 -19.78
CA ALA A 262 6.78 10.73 -18.42
C ALA A 262 5.71 11.52 -17.63
N THR A 263 4.97 12.37 -18.35
CA THR A 263 3.92 13.25 -17.83
C THR A 263 2.54 12.61 -17.83
N CYS A 264 2.32 11.59 -18.68
CA CYS A 264 1.03 10.99 -18.94
C CYS A 264 0.35 10.41 -17.69
N ARG A 265 -0.98 10.54 -17.65
CA ARG A 265 -1.88 10.02 -16.62
C ARG A 265 -3.05 9.30 -17.25
N CYS A 266 -3.71 8.50 -16.44
CA CYS A 266 -4.95 7.85 -16.82
C CYS A 266 -6.10 8.85 -16.76
N LEU A 267 -6.97 8.84 -17.78
CA LEU A 267 -8.25 9.53 -17.77
C LEU A 267 -9.40 8.52 -17.94
N ASN A 268 -10.44 8.68 -17.13
CA ASN A 268 -11.68 7.90 -17.27
C ASN A 268 -12.40 8.30 -18.56
N LEU A 269 -12.76 7.31 -19.37
CA LEU A 269 -13.42 7.47 -20.66
C LEU A 269 -14.88 7.04 -20.53
N GLY A 270 -15.83 7.91 -20.85
CA GLY A 270 -17.27 7.60 -20.82
C GLY A 270 -17.75 6.70 -21.97
N SER A 271 -16.86 5.91 -22.59
CA SER A 271 -17.16 5.13 -23.80
C SER A 271 -17.67 3.72 -23.47
N ALA A 272 -18.52 3.17 -24.34
CA ALA A 272 -19.08 1.83 -24.17
C ALA A 272 -18.08 0.67 -24.37
N HIS A 273 -16.86 0.97 -24.84
CA HIS A 273 -15.86 -0.04 -25.23
C HIS A 273 -14.58 0.01 -24.40
N PHE A 274 -14.22 1.18 -23.86
CA PHE A 274 -13.02 1.40 -23.05
C PHE A 274 -13.34 2.41 -21.94
N GLY A 275 -13.16 2.01 -20.68
CA GLY A 275 -13.53 2.83 -19.52
C GLY A 275 -12.43 3.79 -19.06
N ALA A 276 -11.20 3.62 -19.52
CA ALA A 276 -10.05 4.45 -19.15
C ALA A 276 -8.89 4.29 -20.15
N GLY A 277 -8.01 5.29 -20.25
CA GLY A 277 -6.83 5.27 -21.12
C GLY A 277 -5.76 6.28 -20.69
N CYS A 278 -4.57 6.20 -21.28
CA CYS A 278 -3.43 7.06 -20.98
C CYS A 278 -3.32 8.28 -21.91
N PHE A 279 -3.19 9.47 -21.32
CA PHE A 279 -3.10 10.76 -22.03
C PHE A 279 -2.09 11.69 -21.33
N GLU A 280 -1.54 12.66 -22.06
CA GLU A 280 -0.62 13.67 -21.51
C GLU A 280 -1.34 14.69 -20.61
#